data_AF-A0A952J6K0-F1
#
_entry.id   AF-A0A952J6K0-F1
#
_cell.length_a   1.000
_cell.length_b   1.000
_cell.length_c   1.000
_cell.angle_alpha   90.00
_cell.angle_beta   90.00
_cell.angle_gamma   90.00
#
_symmetry.space_group_name_H-M   'P 1'
#
loop_
_entity.id
_entity.type
_entity.pdbx_description
1 polymer ?
#
loop_
_entity_poly.entity_id
_entity_poly.type
_entity_poly.pdbx_seq_one_letter_code
_entity_poly.pdbx_strand_id
1 'polypeptide(L)' 'MLKKVDILNFITDFRKAPNQIKSLAEITAHLKLENEGTLLPLLEEMKSLRTLREVEKDGERAFQVTAK' A
#
# COMPACT_ATOMS: atom_id res chain seq x y z
N MET A 1 -15.02 7.40 -1.60
CA MET A 1 -14.10 7.46 -2.75
C MET A 1 -12.70 7.16 -2.23
N LEU A 2 -12.05 6.12 -2.75
CA LEU A 2 -10.72 5.69 -2.31
C LEU A 2 -9.67 6.74 -2.69
N LYS A 3 -8.81 7.18 -1.76
CA LYS A 3 -7.75 8.16 -2.06
C LYS A 3 -6.38 7.52 -1.89
N LYS A 4 -5.47 7.78 -2.84
CA LYS A 4 -4.05 7.36 -2.78
C LYS A 4 -3.38 7.77 -1.47
N VAL A 5 -3.77 8.93 -0.92
CA VAL A 5 -3.26 9.45 0.34
C VAL A 5 -3.59 8.55 1.54
N ASP A 6 -4.72 7.85 1.52
CA ASP A 6 -5.11 6.94 2.60
C ASP A 6 -4.20 5.69 2.62
N ILE A 7 -3.89 5.16 1.43
CA ILE A 7 -2.91 4.07 1.25
C ILE A 7 -1.54 4.50 1.74
N LEU A 8 -1.07 5.68 1.32
CA LEU A 8 0.22 6.21 1.76
C LEU A 8 0.26 6.38 3.27
N ASN A 9 -0.72 7.05 3.88
CA ASN A 9 -0.73 7.25 5.34
C ASN A 9 -0.77 5.93 6.13
N PHE A 10 -1.34 4.87 5.57
CA PHE A 10 -1.35 3.57 6.21
C PHE A 10 0.00 2.82 6.11
N ILE A 11 0.64 2.87 4.93
CA ILE A 11 1.94 2.21 4.72
C ILE A 11 3.07 3.02 5.38
N THR A 12 3.06 4.33 5.18
CA THR A 12 3.89 5.31 5.91
C THR A 12 3.18 5.73 7.17
N ASP A 13 3.27 4.91 8.22
CA ASP A 13 2.97 5.38 9.58
C ASP A 13 4.08 6.35 10.03
N PHE A 14 3.99 7.60 9.55
CA PHE A 14 4.94 8.68 9.85
C PHE A 14 5.07 8.95 11.36
N ARG A 15 4.14 8.44 12.19
CA ARG A 15 4.16 8.64 13.65
C ARG A 15 4.96 7.56 14.38
N LYS A 16 5.24 6.40 13.76
CA LYS A 16 5.89 5.27 14.44
C LYS A 16 7.07 4.66 13.69
N ALA A 17 6.99 4.52 12.37
CA ALA A 17 8.07 3.96 11.56
C ALA A 17 7.90 4.37 10.09
N PRO A 18 8.86 5.09 9.49
CA PRO A 18 8.68 5.70 8.17
C PRO A 18 8.63 4.72 7.00
N ASN A 19 8.80 3.42 7.21
CA ASN A 19 8.97 2.44 6.12
C ASN A 19 8.34 1.07 6.44
N GLN A 20 7.08 1.03 6.90
CA GLN A 20 6.41 -0.26 7.13
C GLN A 20 6.12 -0.99 5.81
N ILE A 21 6.14 -2.32 5.89
CA ILE A 21 5.75 -3.22 4.81
C ILE A 21 4.37 -3.78 5.14
N LYS A 22 3.39 -3.48 4.28
CA LYS A 22 1.99 -3.90 4.45
C LYS A 22 1.58 -4.86 3.34
N SER A 23 1.03 -6.02 3.70
CA SER A 23 0.50 -6.96 2.71
C SER A 23 -0.72 -6.39 2.00
N LEU A 24 -1.04 -6.93 0.83
CA LEU A 24 -2.27 -6.58 0.11
C LEU A 24 -3.50 -6.77 1.01
N ALA A 25 -3.55 -7.88 1.76
CA ALA A 25 -4.63 -8.17 2.70
C ALA A 25 -4.75 -7.09 3.79
N GLU A 26 -3.62 -6.64 4.38
CA GLU A 26 -3.62 -5.55 5.36
C GLU A 26 -4.19 -4.25 4.79
N ILE A 27 -3.83 -3.91 3.55
CA ILE A 27 -4.29 -2.68 2.87
C ILE A 27 -5.78 -2.78 2.54
N THR A 28 -6.23 -3.91 1.97
CA THR A 28 -7.64 -4.16 1.65
C THR A 28 -8.50 -4.08 2.91
N ALA A 29 -8.05 -4.70 4.01
CA ALA A 29 -8.74 -4.67 5.31
C ALA A 29 -8.80 -3.24 5.89
N HIS A 30 -7.70 -2.49 5.85
CA HIS A 30 -7.65 -1.12 6.35
C HIS A 30 -8.62 -0.19 5.62
N LEU A 31 -8.69 -0.33 4.29
CA LEU A 31 -9.55 0.50 3.43
C LEU A 31 -11.00 0.02 3.41
N LYS A 32 -11.32 -1.07 4.14
CA LYS A 32 -12.64 -1.70 4.20
C LYS A 32 -13.20 -1.98 2.79
N LEU A 33 -12.33 -2.46 1.91
CA LEU A 33 -12.71 -2.77 0.54
C LEU A 33 -13.26 -4.19 0.46
N GLU A 34 -14.47 -4.32 -0.10
CA GLU A 34 -15.10 -5.61 -0.37
C GLU A 34 -14.61 -6.25 -1.68
N ASN A 35 -13.96 -5.45 -2.55
CA ASN A 35 -13.43 -5.91 -3.83
C ASN A 35 -12.11 -5.18 -4.18
N GLU A 36 -11.08 -5.96 -4.50
CA GLU A 36 -9.73 -5.49 -4.86
C GLU A 36 -9.65 -4.79 -6.23
N GLY A 37 -10.69 -4.89 -7.06
CA GLY A 37 -10.71 -4.42 -8.45
C GLY A 37 -10.44 -2.91 -8.62
N THR A 38 -10.65 -2.12 -7.57
CA THR A 38 -10.30 -0.69 -7.54
C THR A 38 -8.96 -0.39 -6.87
N LEU A 39 -8.47 -1.31 -6.02
CA LEU A 39 -7.21 -1.17 -5.29
C LEU A 39 -6.02 -1.53 -6.17
N LEU A 40 -6.09 -2.64 -6.90
CA LEU A 40 -4.98 -3.13 -7.72
C LEU A 40 -4.51 -2.11 -8.77
N PRO A 41 -5.40 -1.50 -9.59
CA PRO A 41 -4.98 -0.48 -10.54
C PRO A 41 -4.31 0.72 -9.85
N LEU A 42 -4.79 1.08 -8.66
CA LEU A 42 -4.26 2.20 -7.89
C LEU A 42 -2.85 1.91 -7.36
N LEU A 43 -2.62 0.69 -6.85
CA LEU A 43 -1.30 0.25 -6.40
C LEU A 43 -0.31 0.16 -7.57
N GLU A 44 -0.74 -0.31 -8.74
CA GLU A 44 0.10 -0.34 -9.95
C GLU A 44 0.45 1.07 -10.45
N GLU A 45 -0.50 2.01 -10.39
CA GLU A 45 -0.21 3.41 -10.70
C GLU A 45 0.80 4.01 -9.71
N MET A 46 0.66 3.74 -8.41
CA MET A 46 1.59 4.22 -7.40
C MET A 46 3.00 3.60 -7.53
N LYS A 47 3.09 2.35 -8.01
CA LYS A 47 4.35 1.70 -8.37
C LYS A 47 5.01 2.36 -9.57
N SER A 48 4.25 2.66 -10.63
CA SER A 48 4.78 3.30 -11.84
C SER A 48 5.33 4.70 -11.54
N LEU A 49 4.69 5.43 -10.61
CA LEU A 49 5.15 6.71 -10.08
C LEU A 49 6.32 6.60 -9.08
N ARG A 50 6.80 5.39 -8.80
CA ARG A 50 7.85 5.12 -7.80
C ARG A 50 7.53 5.69 -6.41
N THR A 51 6.26 5.69 -6.05
CA THR A 51 5.80 6.06 -4.70
C THR A 51 5.75 4.83 -3.79
N LEU A 52 5.44 3.67 -4.36
CA LEU A 52 5.50 2.37 -3.69
C LEU A 52 6.46 1.44 -4.43
N ARG A 53 7.04 0.49 -3.70
CA ARG A 53 7.61 -0.73 -4.24
C ARG A 53 6.82 -1.94 -3.76
N GLU A 54 6.70 -2.92 -4.63
CA GLU A 54 6.18 -4.24 -4.27
C GLU A 54 7.33 -5.11 -3.76
N VAL A 55 7.08 -5.84 -2.69
CA VAL A 55 7.99 -6.78 -2.05
C VAL A 55 7.21 -8.04 -1.67
N GLU A 56 7.90 -9.16 -1.51
CA GLU A 56 7.31 -10.35 -0.92
C GLU A 56 7.52 -10.32 0.59
N LYS A 57 6.46 -10.63 1.36
CA LYS A 57 6.50 -10.76 2.81
C LYS A 57 5.67 -11.98 3.20
N ASP A 58 6.29 -12.95 3.86
CA ASP A 58 5.63 -14.17 4.32
C ASP A 58 4.88 -14.94 3.21
N GLY A 59 5.38 -14.89 1.96
CA GLY A 59 4.75 -15.51 0.79
C GLY A 59 3.59 -14.70 0.18
N GLU A 60 3.31 -13.50 0.69
CA GLU A 60 2.27 -12.61 0.20
C GLU A 60 2.85 -11.38 -0.51
N ARG A 61 2.07 -10.83 -1.46
CA ARG A 61 2.35 -9.52 -2.05
C ARG A 61 2.23 -8.45 -0.98
N ALA A 62 3.27 -7.66 -0.81
CA ALA A 62 3.30 -6.55 0.12
C ALA A 62 3.89 -5.29 -0.51
N PHE A 63 3.61 -4.16 0.12
CA PHE A 63 3.95 -2.84 -0.41
C PHE A 63 4.65 -2.02 0.65
N GLN A 64 5.62 -1.25 0.19
CA GLN A 64 6.40 -0.34 1.01
C GLN A 64 6.55 1.00 0.28
N VAL A 65 6.48 2.11 1.00
CA VAL A 65 6.77 3.42 0.43
C VAL A 65 8.25 3.51 0.07
N THR A 66 8.53 4.04 -1.11
CA THR A 66 9.89 4.37 -1.55
C THR A 66 10.25 5.76 -1.04
N ALA A 67 10.65 5.85 0.23
CA ALA A 67 11.26 7.05 0.77
C ALA A 67 12.65 7.25 0.14
N LYS A 68 12.89 8.43 -0.45
CA LYS A 68 14.23 8.96 -0.73
C LYS A 68 14.56 10.01 0.31
#